data_AF-A0A3N5TMS3-F1
#
_entry.id   AF-A0A3N5TMS3-F1
#
_cell.length_a   1.000
_cell.length_b   1.000
_cell.length_c   1.000
_cell.angle_alpha   90.00
_cell.angle_beta   90.00
_cell.angle_gamma   90.00
#
_symmetry.space_group_name_H-M   'P 1'
#
loop_
_entity.id
_entity.type
_entity.pdbx_description
1 polymer ?
#
loop_
_entity_poly.entity_id
_entity_poly.type
_entity_poly.pdbx_seq_one_letter_code
_entity_poly.pdbx_strand_id
1 'polypeptide(L)'
;MSATPQPVEKVFDSPTGWVARHIGDYVRTDGKKGHRWRGVDTLLLTTRGRRSGKLRRTALIYGRDGNRYIVVASRGGDKHHPSWYLNLVDHPEVSIQVGPETFTA
;
A
#
# COMPACT_ATOMS: atom_id res chain seq x y z
N MET A 1 -17.07 2.28 -30.06
CA MET A 1 -16.99 1.27 -28.98
C MET A 1 -16.78 2.04 -27.69
N SER A 2 -17.84 2.24 -26.90
CA SER A 2 -17.73 2.99 -25.64
C SER A 2 -17.27 2.02 -24.56
N ALA A 3 -16.05 2.17 -24.06
CA ALA A 3 -15.60 1.47 -22.87
C ALA A 3 -16.35 2.05 -21.68
N THR A 4 -17.23 1.25 -21.07
CA THR A 4 -17.83 1.58 -19.77
C THR A 4 -16.69 1.78 -18.76
N PRO A 5 -16.62 2.92 -18.04
CA PRO A 5 -15.65 3.07 -16.97
C PRO A 5 -15.87 1.94 -15.95
N GLN A 6 -14.84 1.12 -15.72
CA GLN A 6 -14.90 0.12 -14.66
C GLN A 6 -15.08 0.85 -13.33
N PRO A 7 -16.04 0.46 -12.48
CA PRO A 7 -16.19 1.07 -11.17
C PRO A 7 -14.89 0.91 -10.39
N VAL A 8 -14.38 2.02 -9.86
CA VAL A 8 -13.15 2.03 -9.06
C VAL A 8 -13.38 1.13 -7.85
N GLU A 9 -12.72 -0.03 -7.79
CA GLU A 9 -12.91 -0.99 -6.70
C GLU A 9 -12.55 -0.32 -5.37
N LYS A 10 -13.42 -0.48 -4.37
CA LYS A 10 -13.24 0.16 -3.06
C LYS A 10 -11.99 -0.38 -2.35
N VAL A 11 -11.06 0.52 -2.03
CA VAL A 11 -9.88 0.24 -1.21
C VAL A 11 -10.22 0.39 0.27
N PHE A 12 -9.82 -0.59 1.09
CA PHE A 12 -9.99 -0.58 2.54
C PHE A 12 -8.65 -0.32 3.21
N ASP A 13 -8.56 0.81 3.93
CA ASP A 13 -7.38 1.15 4.73
C ASP A 13 -7.29 0.29 6.01
N SER A 14 -6.10 0.29 6.61
CA SER A 14 -5.86 -0.40 7.89
C SER A 14 -6.87 0.01 8.96
N PRO A 15 -7.43 -0.91 9.76
CA PRO A 15 -8.32 -0.58 10.86
C PRO A 15 -7.59 0.08 12.05
N THR A 16 -6.25 0.06 12.06
CA THR A 16 -5.44 0.70 13.11
C THR A 16 -5.48 2.22 12.94
N GLY A 17 -6.05 2.93 13.91
CA GLY A 17 -6.39 4.36 13.76
C GLY A 17 -5.24 5.28 13.31
N TRP A 18 -4.04 5.14 13.87
CA TRP A 18 -2.90 5.97 13.46
C TRP A 18 -2.41 5.63 12.04
N VAL A 19 -2.49 4.34 11.64
CA VAL A 19 -2.15 3.89 10.28
C VAL A 19 -3.17 4.44 9.28
N ALA A 20 -4.46 4.34 9.62
CA ALA A 20 -5.54 4.88 8.81
C ALA A 20 -5.38 6.40 8.60
N ARG A 21 -5.03 7.13 9.67
CA ARG A 21 -4.77 8.58 9.58
C ARG A 21 -3.57 8.89 8.67
N HIS A 22 -2.46 8.17 8.84
CA HIS A 22 -1.27 8.34 7.98
C HIS A 22 -1.64 8.10 6.52
N ILE A 23 -2.32 7.00 6.21
CA ILE A 23 -2.79 6.70 4.84
C ILE A 23 -3.72 7.80 4.33
N GLY A 24 -4.69 8.24 5.13
CA GLY A 24 -5.63 9.30 4.74
C GLY A 24 -4.94 10.64 4.43
N ASP A 25 -3.97 11.04 5.23
CA ASP A 25 -3.15 12.23 4.96
C ASP A 25 -2.31 12.08 3.70
N TYR A 26 -1.74 10.90 3.48
CA TYR A 26 -0.99 10.55 2.27
C TYR A 26 -1.85 10.69 1.02
N VAL A 27 -2.98 10.00 0.98
CA VAL A 27 -3.88 9.97 -0.19
C VAL A 27 -4.45 11.35 -0.48
N ARG A 28 -4.94 12.06 0.54
CA ARG A 28 -5.58 13.38 0.36
C ARG A 28 -4.63 14.45 -0.16
N THR A 29 -3.32 14.26 -0.01
CA THR A 29 -2.31 15.27 -0.34
C THR A 29 -1.35 14.83 -1.44
N ASP A 30 -1.67 13.74 -2.14
CA ASP A 30 -0.79 13.13 -3.16
C ASP A 30 0.63 12.92 -2.63
N GLY A 31 0.72 12.39 -1.40
CA GLY A 31 1.98 12.08 -0.73
C GLY A 31 2.72 13.28 -0.13
N LYS A 32 2.30 14.54 -0.35
CA LYS A 32 2.94 15.72 0.25
C LYS A 32 3.03 15.62 1.78
N LYS A 33 2.02 15.02 2.42
CA LYS A 33 2.07 14.59 3.82
C LYS A 33 2.14 13.08 3.86
N GLY A 34 3.03 12.53 4.68
CA GLY A 34 3.08 11.09 4.92
C GLY A 34 4.10 10.33 4.07
N HIS A 35 4.50 10.82 2.87
CA HIS A 35 5.61 10.19 2.11
C HIS A 35 6.88 10.17 2.95
N ARG A 36 7.32 11.35 3.43
CA ARG A 36 8.34 11.43 4.48
C ARG A 36 7.70 11.27 5.85
N TRP A 37 8.04 10.21 6.57
CA TRP A 37 7.52 9.93 7.91
C TRP A 37 8.67 9.59 8.85
N ARG A 38 8.81 10.37 9.94
CA ARG A 38 9.87 10.18 10.95
C ARG A 38 11.29 10.07 10.36
N GLY A 39 11.57 10.85 9.32
CA GLY A 39 12.89 10.90 8.70
C GLY A 39 13.18 9.79 7.68
N VAL A 40 12.22 8.92 7.36
CA VAL A 40 12.33 7.88 6.33
C VAL A 40 11.20 8.00 5.30
N ASP A 41 11.42 7.43 4.11
CA ASP A 41 10.42 7.42 3.05
C ASP A 41 9.48 6.22 3.18
N THR A 42 8.21 6.47 2.91
CA THR A 42 7.15 5.46 2.91
C THR A 42 6.37 5.48 1.59
N LEU A 43 5.81 4.34 1.23
CA LEU A 43 4.89 4.20 0.10
C LEU A 43 3.58 3.61 0.61
N LEU A 44 2.52 3.73 -0.20
CA LEU A 44 1.29 2.99 0.04
C LEU A 44 1.26 1.75 -0.85
N LEU A 45 1.00 0.61 -0.23
CA LEU A 45 0.84 -0.67 -0.92
C LEU A 45 -0.63 -1.09 -0.84
N THR A 46 -1.26 -1.30 -2.00
CA THR A 46 -2.61 -1.86 -2.12
C THR A 46 -2.54 -3.29 -2.63
N THR A 47 -3.03 -4.23 -1.84
CA THR A 47 -3.05 -5.68 -2.14
C THR A 47 -4.47 -6.21 -2.23
N ARG A 48 -4.69 -7.27 -3.01
CA ARG A 48 -5.95 -8.01 -2.99
C ARG A 48 -5.96 -8.97 -1.79
N GLY A 49 -6.92 -8.83 -0.90
CA GLY A 49 -7.01 -9.67 0.30
C GLY A 49 -7.29 -11.14 -0.05
N ARG A 50 -6.31 -12.03 0.15
CA ARG A 50 -6.37 -13.44 -0.29
C ARG A 50 -7.59 -14.24 0.18
N ARG A 51 -8.18 -13.87 1.32
CA ARG A 51 -9.40 -14.51 1.86
C ARG A 51 -10.68 -13.74 1.54
N SER A 52 -10.59 -12.42 1.40
CA SER A 52 -11.78 -11.55 1.31
C SER A 52 -12.06 -11.01 -0.07
N GLY A 53 -11.13 -11.13 -1.02
CA GLY A 53 -11.18 -10.50 -2.34
C GLY A 53 -11.02 -8.97 -2.33
N LYS A 54 -11.31 -8.29 -1.21
CA LYS A 54 -11.25 -6.83 -1.04
C LYS A 54 -9.83 -6.27 -1.20
N LEU A 55 -9.71 -5.11 -1.83
CA LEU A 55 -8.47 -4.32 -1.85
C LEU A 55 -8.14 -3.77 -0.44
N ARG A 56 -6.89 -3.94 -0.01
CA ARG A 56 -6.37 -3.58 1.32
C ARG A 56 -5.15 -2.68 1.15
N ARG A 57 -5.15 -1.51 1.79
CA ARG A 57 -4.02 -0.57 1.72
C ARG A 57 -3.31 -0.41 3.05
N THR A 58 -1.98 -0.37 2.99
CA THR A 58 -1.10 -0.12 4.13
C THR A 58 0.04 0.82 3.73
N ALA A 59 0.52 1.62 4.67
CA ALA A 59 1.76 2.39 4.50
C ALA A 59 2.96 1.53 4.92
N LEU A 60 4.04 1.57 4.17
CA LEU A 60 5.28 0.81 4.43
C LEU A 60 6.49 1.70 4.20
N ILE A 61 7.49 1.59 5.08
CA ILE A 61 8.84 2.10 4.79
C ILE A 61 9.40 1.30 3.61
N TYR A 62 10.07 1.98 2.69
CA TYR A 62 10.72 1.31 1.56
C TYR A 62 12.17 1.76 1.37
N GLY A 63 12.96 0.87 0.74
CA GLY A 63 14.26 1.17 0.18
C GLY A 63 14.22 1.10 -1.35
N ARG A 64 15.31 1.52 -2.00
CA ARG A 64 15.46 1.49 -3.45
C ARG A 64 16.69 0.67 -3.85
N ASP A 65 16.55 -0.05 -4.95
CA ASP A 65 17.66 -0.68 -5.66
C ASP A 65 17.46 -0.49 -7.17
N GLY A 66 18.16 0.50 -7.72
CA GLY A 66 17.90 1.02 -9.06
C GLY A 66 16.44 1.45 -9.21
N ASN A 67 15.71 0.78 -10.12
CA ASN A 67 14.30 1.03 -10.37
C ASN A 67 13.33 0.25 -9.47
N ARG A 68 13.86 -0.62 -8.60
CA ARG A 68 13.07 -1.50 -7.73
C ARG A 68 12.74 -0.84 -6.39
N TYR A 69 11.57 -1.15 -5.87
CA TYR A 69 11.14 -0.80 -4.52
C TYR A 69 11.29 -2.02 -3.61
N ILE A 70 11.94 -1.83 -2.47
CA ILE A 70 12.18 -2.88 -1.47
C ILE A 70 11.31 -2.58 -0.25
N VAL A 71 10.43 -3.50 0.10
CA VAL A 71 9.61 -3.44 1.33
C VAL A 71 9.90 -4.67 2.20
N VAL A 72 9.85 -4.49 3.52
CA VAL A 72 10.21 -5.56 4.47
C VAL A 72 8.98 -5.99 5.25
N ALA A 73 8.64 -7.28 5.17
CA ALA A 73 7.54 -7.92 5.89
C ALA A 73 7.83 -8.16 7.38
N SER A 74 8.39 -7.15 8.06
CA SER A 74 8.88 -7.26 9.45
C SER A 74 7.76 -7.42 10.47
N ARG A 75 6.65 -6.65 10.33
CA ARG A 75 5.59 -6.55 11.34
C ARG A 75 6.14 -6.30 12.77
N GLY A 76 7.24 -5.55 12.88
CA GLY A 76 7.88 -5.28 14.17
C GLY A 76 8.53 -6.51 14.82
N GLY A 77 8.85 -7.54 14.04
CA GLY A 77 9.44 -8.79 14.54
C GLY A 77 8.41 -9.82 15.06
N ASP A 78 7.13 -9.63 14.75
CA ASP A 78 6.07 -10.60 15.09
C ASP A 78 6.37 -11.97 14.45
N LYS A 79 6.06 -13.05 15.19
CA LYS A 79 6.20 -14.44 14.72
C LYS A 79 5.33 -14.75 13.50
N HIS A 80 4.28 -13.97 13.23
CA HIS A 80 3.43 -14.13 12.06
C HIS A 80 3.74 -13.09 11.00
N HIS A 81 3.73 -13.51 9.74
CA HIS A 81 3.80 -12.57 8.63
C HIS A 81 2.65 -11.54 8.64
N PRO A 82 2.88 -10.32 8.14
CA PRO A 82 1.80 -9.35 7.96
C PRO A 82 0.85 -9.80 6.83
N SER A 83 -0.43 -9.47 6.96
CA SER A 83 -1.44 -9.92 6.00
C SER A 83 -1.18 -9.45 4.57
N TRP A 84 -0.57 -8.28 4.37
CA TRP A 84 -0.20 -7.79 3.03
C TRP A 84 0.84 -8.67 2.34
N TYR A 85 1.76 -9.26 3.10
CA TYR A 85 2.75 -10.20 2.54
C TYR A 85 2.06 -11.47 2.08
N LEU A 86 1.17 -12.02 2.92
CA LEU A 86 0.39 -13.20 2.58
C LEU A 86 -0.56 -12.96 1.41
N ASN A 87 -1.07 -11.73 1.25
CA ASN A 87 -1.84 -11.34 0.08
C ASN A 87 -0.97 -11.33 -1.19
N LEU A 88 0.24 -10.75 -1.11
CA LEU A 88 1.19 -10.69 -2.23
C LEU A 88 1.64 -12.08 -2.72
N VAL A 89 1.83 -13.02 -1.80
CA VAL A 89 2.18 -14.41 -2.15
C VAL A 89 1.10 -15.07 -3.01
N ASP A 90 -0.18 -14.81 -2.72
CA ASP A 90 -1.30 -15.41 -3.44
C ASP A 90 -1.72 -14.58 -4.67
N HIS A 91 -1.55 -13.27 -4.62
CA HIS A 91 -1.92 -12.30 -5.65
C HIS A 91 -0.79 -11.27 -5.83
N PRO A 92 0.14 -11.50 -6.75
CA PRO A 92 1.36 -10.68 -6.86
C PRO A 92 1.11 -9.29 -7.46
N GLU A 93 0.06 -9.11 -8.26
CA GLU A 93 -0.31 -7.81 -8.84
C GLU A 93 -0.79 -6.85 -7.74
N VAL A 94 -0.17 -5.68 -7.68
CA VAL A 94 -0.47 -4.64 -6.68
C VAL A 94 -0.53 -3.26 -7.29
N SER A 95 -1.20 -2.34 -6.58
CA SER A 95 -1.05 -0.91 -6.83
C SER A 95 -0.17 -0.29 -5.76
N ILE A 96 0.82 0.49 -6.20
CA ILE A 96 1.78 1.19 -5.36
C ILE A 96 1.61 2.68 -5.57
N GLN A 97 1.61 3.45 -4.47
CA GLN A 97 1.71 4.91 -4.51
C GLN A 97 3.01 5.39 -3.86
N VAL A 98 3.82 6.16 -4.61
CA VAL A 98 5.09 6.75 -4.17
C VAL A 98 5.03 8.26 -4.40
N GLY A 99 5.01 9.03 -3.32
CA GLY A 99 4.64 10.45 -3.39
C GLY A 99 3.35 10.66 -4.21
N PRO A 100 3.40 11.48 -5.29
CA PRO A 100 2.25 11.72 -6.16
C PRO A 100 2.01 10.62 -7.20
N GLU A 101 2.96 9.70 -7.42
CA GLU A 101 2.87 8.70 -8.47
C GLU A 101 2.13 7.46 -7.99
N THR A 102 1.23 6.93 -8.83
CA THR A 102 0.54 5.65 -8.60
C THR A 102 0.66 4.76 -9.83
N PHE A 103 1.05 3.51 -9.64
CA PHE A 103 1.23 2.54 -10.73
C PHE A 103 0.93 1.11 -10.27
N THR A 104 0.69 0.22 -11.23
CA THR A 104 0.60 -1.23 -11.00
C THR A 104 1.99 -1.86 -11.07
N ALA A 105 2.27 -2.83 -10.22
CA ALA A 105 3.52 -3.58 -10.16
C ALA A 105 3.26 -5.07 -9.96
#